data_AF-A0A0B6X5J0-F1
#
_entry.id   AF-A0A0B6X5J0-F1
#
_cell.length_a   1.000
_cell.length_b   1.000
_cell.length_c   1.000
_cell.angle_alpha   90.00
_cell.angle_beta   90.00
_cell.angle_gamma   90.00
#
_symmetry.space_group_name_H-M   'P 1'
#
loop_
_entity.id
_entity.type
_entity.pdbx_description
1 polymer ?
#
loop_
_entity_poly.entity_id
_entity_poly.type
_entity_poly.pdbx_seq_one_letter_code
_entity_poly.pdbx_strand_id
1 'polypeptide(L)'
;MRVFTVNYISKLNDQWREIDYIIDLADEHIYNHIDTYNNLCRSAMVLCVSHMENFYKELVKNFISDIEKMDFKLLPNAMKRQFCRNFIGYEENEENNKKVERLIKELEQHGNFKLSYDAFLPSKNKNPKPRIIESICDNLGTKKIFKQLNGTIFDNVFSMTDKEIEKFGKIIDISVKKRLSKQEKLDTFALTKKTQLIQSKDRSLWESFFDNINRKRHDIAHGNVFENSTSTSELRVIKNKCKIFQKICIIIIFSNLN
;
A
#
# COMPACT_ATOMS: atom_id res chain seq x y z
N MET A 1 21.20 0.72 -5.49
CA MET A 1 20.18 -0.31 -5.81
C MET A 1 19.26 -0.48 -4.61
N ARG A 2 17.94 -0.63 -4.78
CA ARG A 2 16.95 -0.76 -3.71
C ARG A 2 16.73 -2.24 -3.33
N VAL A 3 17.78 -2.86 -2.77
CA VAL A 3 17.90 -4.32 -2.60
C VAL A 3 16.82 -4.88 -1.67
N PHE A 4 16.51 -4.19 -0.58
CA PHE A 4 15.54 -4.67 0.41
C PHE A 4 14.13 -4.73 -0.20
N THR A 5 13.70 -3.66 -0.87
CA THR A 5 12.38 -3.61 -1.53
C THR A 5 12.30 -4.60 -2.69
N VAL A 6 13.36 -4.76 -3.50
CA VAL A 6 13.36 -5.75 -4.59
C VAL A 6 13.17 -7.17 -4.04
N ASN A 7 13.88 -7.54 -2.98
CA ASN A 7 13.71 -8.85 -2.33
C ASN A 7 12.33 -9.02 -1.71
N TYR A 8 11.76 -7.95 -1.15
CA TYR A 8 10.42 -7.95 -0.58
C TYR A 8 9.31 -8.19 -1.63
N ILE A 9 9.46 -7.70 -2.86
CA ILE A 9 8.47 -7.95 -3.94
C ILE A 9 8.32 -9.44 -4.23
N SER A 10 9.42 -10.22 -4.16
CA SER A 10 9.33 -11.68 -4.33
C SER A 10 8.47 -12.30 -3.22
N LYS A 11 8.70 -11.90 -1.96
CA LYS A 11 7.91 -12.37 -0.81
C LYS A 11 6.43 -11.98 -0.91
N LEU A 12 6.12 -10.80 -1.45
CA LEU A 12 4.74 -10.40 -1.71
C LEU A 12 4.05 -11.35 -2.69
N ASN A 13 4.74 -11.74 -3.77
CA ASN A 13 4.16 -12.69 -4.72
C ASN A 13 3.90 -14.05 -4.07
N ASP A 14 4.74 -14.50 -3.14
CA ASP A 14 4.56 -15.75 -2.39
C ASP A 14 3.35 -15.69 -1.45
N GLN A 15 3.17 -14.58 -0.72
CA GLN A 15 1.98 -14.38 0.14
C GLN A 15 0.68 -14.49 -0.66
N TRP A 16 0.63 -13.94 -1.88
CA TRP A 16 -0.58 -14.03 -2.69
C TRP A 16 -0.82 -15.41 -3.31
N ARG A 17 0.19 -16.28 -3.39
CA ARG A 17 0.00 -17.69 -3.80
C ARG A 17 -0.76 -18.49 -2.73
N GLU A 18 -0.64 -18.11 -1.46
CA GLU A 18 -1.45 -18.69 -0.39
C GLU A 18 -2.95 -18.49 -0.65
N ILE A 19 -3.32 -17.27 -1.04
CA ILE A 19 -4.70 -16.94 -1.42
C ILE A 19 -5.13 -17.70 -2.67
N ASP A 20 -4.25 -17.83 -3.68
CA ASP A 20 -4.53 -18.62 -4.88
C ASP A 20 -4.89 -20.06 -4.52
N TYR A 21 -4.10 -20.70 -3.65
CA TYR A 21 -4.36 -22.06 -3.17
C TYR A 21 -5.72 -22.20 -2.47
N ILE A 22 -6.08 -21.25 -1.59
CA ILE A 22 -7.37 -21.29 -0.88
C ILE A 22 -8.54 -21.12 -1.85
N ILE A 23 -8.41 -20.25 -2.85
CA ILE A 23 -9.44 -20.05 -3.87
C ILE A 23 -9.59 -21.30 -4.74
N ASP A 24 -8.48 -21.89 -5.19
CA ASP A 24 -8.50 -23.10 -6.01
C ASP A 24 -9.14 -24.26 -5.24
N LEU A 25 -8.78 -24.45 -3.96
CA LEU A 25 -9.41 -25.43 -3.09
C LEU A 25 -10.91 -25.16 -2.90
N ALA A 26 -11.32 -23.90 -2.76
CA ALA A 26 -12.74 -23.57 -2.65
C ALA A 26 -13.51 -23.99 -3.91
N ASP A 27 -12.97 -23.74 -5.10
CA ASP A 27 -13.59 -24.09 -6.37
C ASP A 27 -13.88 -25.61 -6.48
N GLU A 28 -13.05 -26.47 -5.88
CA GLU A 28 -13.28 -27.93 -5.84
C GLU A 28 -14.53 -28.33 -5.02
N HIS A 29 -14.94 -27.48 -4.07
CA HIS A 29 -16.03 -27.76 -3.15
C HIS A 29 -17.36 -27.08 -3.51
N ILE A 30 -17.40 -26.24 -4.55
CA ILE A 30 -18.57 -25.38 -4.86
C ILE A 30 -19.88 -26.16 -5.07
N TYR A 31 -19.83 -27.35 -5.67
CA TYR A 31 -21.03 -28.14 -5.99
C TYR A 31 -21.35 -29.22 -4.94
N ASN A 32 -20.33 -29.68 -4.20
CA ASN A 32 -20.44 -30.89 -3.37
C ASN A 32 -20.40 -30.60 -1.85
N HIS A 33 -19.80 -29.47 -1.44
CA HIS A 33 -19.59 -29.13 -0.03
C HIS A 33 -19.70 -27.62 0.18
N ILE A 34 -20.92 -27.08 0.08
CA ILE A 34 -21.16 -25.63 0.08
C ILE A 34 -20.64 -24.92 1.35
N ASP A 35 -20.75 -25.56 2.52
CA ASP A 35 -20.23 -25.00 3.77
C ASP A 35 -18.70 -24.87 3.74
N THR A 36 -18.02 -25.85 3.15
CA THR A 36 -16.56 -25.82 2.97
C THR A 36 -16.17 -24.69 2.00
N TYR A 37 -16.85 -24.59 0.86
CA TYR A 37 -16.69 -23.49 -0.08
C TYR A 37 -16.87 -22.12 0.60
N ASN A 38 -17.95 -21.95 1.37
CA ASN A 38 -18.25 -20.71 2.08
C ASN A 38 -17.18 -20.37 3.13
N ASN A 39 -16.72 -21.36 3.89
CA ASN A 39 -15.67 -21.18 4.90
C ASN A 39 -14.34 -20.76 4.27
N LEU A 40 -13.94 -21.40 3.18
CA LEU A 40 -12.71 -21.08 2.46
C LEU A 40 -12.78 -19.67 1.84
N CYS A 41 -13.90 -19.30 1.22
CA CYS A 41 -14.06 -17.96 0.64
C CYS A 41 -13.99 -16.85 1.71
N ARG A 42 -14.67 -17.05 2.85
CA ARG A 42 -14.60 -16.11 3.98
C ARG A 42 -13.18 -15.99 4.54
N SER A 43 -12.48 -17.12 4.66
CA SER A 43 -11.08 -17.16 5.13
C SER A 43 -10.15 -16.42 4.16
N ALA A 44 -10.27 -16.68 2.86
CA ALA A 44 -9.53 -15.98 1.82
C ALA A 44 -9.77 -14.46 1.85
N MET A 45 -11.01 -14.02 2.11
CA MET A 45 -11.32 -12.60 2.20
C MET A 45 -10.64 -11.94 3.41
N VAL A 46 -10.67 -12.59 4.57
CA VAL A 46 -9.97 -12.09 5.76
C VAL A 46 -8.47 -12.01 5.52
N LEU A 47 -7.87 -13.07 4.95
CA LEU A 47 -6.44 -13.11 4.65
C LEU A 47 -6.02 -12.06 3.60
N CYS A 48 -6.83 -11.80 2.57
CA CYS A 48 -6.58 -10.71 1.61
C CYS A 48 -6.39 -9.36 2.33
N VAL A 49 -7.27 -9.04 3.27
CA VAL A 49 -7.19 -7.78 4.04
C VAL A 49 -6.00 -7.80 4.99
N SER A 50 -5.74 -8.91 5.67
CA SER A 50 -4.58 -9.06 6.56
C SER A 50 -3.23 -8.93 5.83
N HIS A 51 -3.11 -9.45 4.60
CA HIS A 51 -1.92 -9.23 3.78
C HIS A 51 -1.73 -7.76 3.41
N MET A 52 -2.81 -7.03 3.14
CA MET A 52 -2.76 -5.58 2.93
C MET A 52 -2.37 -4.81 4.21
N GLU A 53 -2.79 -5.24 5.40
CA GLU A 53 -2.35 -4.67 6.67
C GLU A 53 -0.84 -4.84 6.87
N ASN A 54 -0.35 -6.07 6.68
CA ASN A 54 1.07 -6.38 6.82
C ASN A 54 1.93 -5.69 5.75
N PHE A 55 1.37 -5.47 4.55
CA PHE A 55 2.08 -4.87 3.44
C PHE A 55 2.73 -3.52 3.80
N TYR A 56 1.99 -2.63 4.46
CA TYR A 56 2.51 -1.30 4.79
C TYR A 56 3.64 -1.36 5.82
N LYS A 57 3.54 -2.26 6.79
CA LYS A 57 4.57 -2.46 7.80
C LYS A 57 5.89 -2.89 7.16
N GLU A 58 5.83 -3.94 6.33
CA GLU A 58 7.01 -4.44 5.63
C GLU A 58 7.49 -3.46 4.56
N LEU A 59 6.61 -2.72 3.88
CA LEU A 59 7.01 -1.69 2.94
C LEU A 59 7.84 -0.60 3.62
N VAL A 60 7.35 -0.05 4.74
CA VAL A 60 8.07 0.99 5.49
C VAL A 60 9.43 0.47 5.95
N LYS A 61 9.48 -0.74 6.50
CA LYS A 61 10.74 -1.37 6.93
C LYS A 61 11.74 -1.48 5.79
N ASN A 62 11.35 -2.08 4.66
CA ASN A 62 12.24 -2.28 3.52
C ASN A 62 12.62 -0.95 2.83
N PHE A 63 11.69 0.00 2.75
CA PHE A 63 11.94 1.34 2.23
C PHE A 63 12.99 2.08 3.05
N ILE A 64 12.83 2.11 4.38
CA ILE A 64 13.78 2.76 5.28
C ILE A 64 15.15 2.07 5.24
N SER A 65 15.20 0.73 5.16
CA SER A 65 16.46 0.01 4.96
C SER A 65 17.16 0.36 3.62
N ASP A 66 16.40 0.60 2.55
CA ASP A 66 16.96 1.00 1.26
C ASP A 66 17.53 2.43 1.26
N ILE A 67 17.08 3.30 2.16
CA ILE A 67 17.54 4.69 2.26
C ILE A 67 18.33 4.99 3.54
N GLU A 68 18.65 3.99 4.36
CA GLU A 68 19.29 4.17 5.67
C GLU A 68 20.60 4.96 5.56
N LYS A 69 21.32 4.81 4.45
CA LYS A 69 22.60 5.50 4.18
C LYS A 69 22.44 6.86 3.51
N MET A 70 21.21 7.31 3.25
CA MET A 70 20.93 8.60 2.62
C MET A 70 21.16 9.72 3.64
N ASP A 71 21.82 10.80 3.21
CA ASP A 71 21.99 12.01 4.01
C ASP A 71 20.62 12.61 4.40
N PHE A 72 20.46 13.03 5.66
CA PHE A 72 19.20 13.56 6.21
C PHE A 72 18.70 14.68 5.34
N LYS A 73 19.61 15.55 4.88
CA LYS A 73 19.25 16.72 4.09
C LYS A 73 18.56 16.36 2.78
N LEU A 74 18.83 15.17 2.24
CA LEU A 74 18.25 14.70 0.97
C LEU A 74 16.86 14.08 1.16
N LEU A 75 16.45 13.81 2.40
CA LEU A 75 15.12 13.26 2.67
C LEU A 75 14.02 14.30 2.36
N PRO A 76 12.82 13.86 1.93
CA PRO A 76 11.66 14.74 1.84
C PRO A 76 11.34 15.41 3.18
N ASN A 77 10.96 16.69 3.15
CA ASN A 77 10.64 17.46 4.37
C ASN A 77 9.55 16.80 5.24
N ALA A 78 8.59 16.12 4.62
CA ALA A 78 7.59 15.36 5.35
C ALA A 78 8.20 14.21 6.18
N MET A 79 9.18 13.49 5.62
CA MET A 79 9.89 12.44 6.33
C MET A 79 10.75 13.01 7.47
N LYS A 80 11.48 14.10 7.22
CA LYS A 80 12.28 14.80 8.23
C LYS A 80 11.41 15.20 9.43
N ARG A 81 10.27 15.85 9.15
CA ARG A 81 9.30 16.27 10.18
C ARG A 81 8.72 15.09 10.93
N GLN A 82 8.33 14.02 10.22
CA GLN A 82 7.77 12.83 10.84
C GLN A 82 8.78 12.15 11.77
N PHE A 83 10.03 12.00 11.35
CA PHE A 83 11.09 11.44 12.18
C PHE A 83 11.33 12.27 13.44
N CYS A 84 11.44 13.60 13.30
CA CYS A 84 11.67 14.51 14.43
C CYS A 84 10.50 14.55 15.42
N ARG A 85 9.25 14.43 14.94
CA ARG A 85 8.05 14.36 15.79
C ARG A 85 8.10 13.19 16.78
N ASN A 86 8.81 12.10 16.47
CA ASN A 86 8.95 10.97 17.38
C ASN A 86 9.72 11.31 18.66
N PHE A 87 10.57 12.35 18.64
CA PHE A 87 11.33 12.80 19.82
C PHE A 87 10.64 13.92 20.59
N ILE A 88 9.80 14.71 19.92
CA ILE A 88 9.21 15.94 20.47
C ILE A 88 7.75 15.73 20.88
N GLY A 89 6.99 14.96 20.10
CA GLY A 89 5.56 14.80 20.24
C GLY A 89 4.79 15.13 18.96
N TYR A 90 3.55 14.64 18.90
CA TYR A 90 2.67 14.76 17.72
C TYR A 90 1.66 15.91 17.83
N GLU A 91 1.65 16.66 18.93
CA GLU A 91 0.71 17.76 19.13
C GLU A 91 1.04 18.93 18.19
N GLU A 92 0.03 19.42 17.47
CA GLU A 92 0.18 20.52 16.52
C GLU A 92 0.04 21.87 17.22
N ASN A 93 1.07 22.27 17.96
CA ASN A 93 1.20 23.59 18.55
C ASN A 93 2.47 24.31 18.04
N GLU A 94 2.52 25.63 18.21
CA GLU A 94 3.60 26.46 17.68
C GLU A 94 4.96 26.09 18.28
N GLU A 95 4.98 25.75 19.57
CA GLU A 95 6.19 25.37 20.30
C GLU A 95 6.80 24.08 19.75
N ASN A 96 6.00 23.02 19.59
CA ASN A 96 6.44 21.75 19.03
C ASN A 96 6.89 21.90 17.58
N ASN A 97 6.18 22.72 16.78
CA ASN A 97 6.61 23.01 15.42
C ASN A 97 7.98 23.71 15.39
N LYS A 98 8.23 24.67 16.28
CA LYS A 98 9.54 25.31 16.42
C LYS A 98 10.63 24.33 16.86
N LYS A 99 10.33 23.43 17.81
CA LYS A 99 11.26 22.37 18.25
C LYS A 99 11.60 21.41 17.10
N VAL A 100 10.60 21.02 16.30
CA VAL A 100 10.80 20.13 15.13
C VAL A 100 11.71 20.78 14.11
N GLU A 101 11.46 22.05 13.76
CA GLU A 101 12.31 22.79 12.81
C GLU A 101 13.74 22.97 13.31
N ARG A 102 13.95 23.19 14.61
CA ARG A 102 15.31 23.21 15.19
C ARG A 102 16.00 21.86 15.06
N LEU A 103 15.33 20.77 15.46
CA LEU A 103 15.90 19.43 15.38
C LEU A 103 16.23 19.03 13.94
N ILE A 104 15.40 19.42 12.96
CA ILE A 104 15.71 19.21 11.54
C ILE A 104 17.02 19.89 11.16
N LYS A 105 17.20 21.18 11.51
CA LYS A 105 18.42 21.92 11.19
C LYS A 105 19.66 21.31 11.82
N GLU A 106 19.57 20.85 13.06
CA GLU A 106 20.66 20.15 13.75
C GLU A 106 21.04 18.86 13.03
N LEU A 107 20.05 18.02 12.68
CA LEU A 107 20.28 16.77 11.96
C LEU A 107 20.78 16.96 10.52
N GLU A 108 20.44 18.07 9.88
CA GLU A 108 20.99 18.42 8.56
C GLU A 108 22.47 18.86 8.63
N GLN A 109 22.91 19.39 9.77
CA GLN A 109 24.31 19.82 9.99
C GLN A 109 25.20 18.67 10.48
N HIS A 110 24.66 17.84 11.35
CA HIS A 110 25.34 16.71 11.95
C HIS A 110 24.91 15.43 11.24
N GLY A 111 25.64 15.06 10.17
CA GLY A 111 25.44 13.79 9.48
C GLY A 111 25.61 12.57 10.38
N ASN A 112 25.40 11.36 9.83
CA ASN A 112 25.57 10.08 10.53
C ASN A 112 24.47 9.73 11.55
N PHE A 113 23.21 9.87 11.15
CA PHE A 113 22.03 9.41 11.90
C PHE A 113 21.48 8.13 11.25
N LYS A 114 20.78 7.32 12.06
CA LYS A 114 20.10 6.10 11.59
C LYS A 114 18.60 6.30 11.68
N LEU A 115 17.92 6.19 10.54
CA LEU A 115 16.46 6.21 10.50
C LEU A 115 15.90 4.96 11.19
N SER A 116 15.02 5.15 12.16
CA SER A 116 14.18 4.07 12.68
C SER A 116 12.90 3.98 11.87
N TYR A 117 12.60 2.79 11.33
CA TYR A 117 11.36 2.58 10.58
C TYR A 117 10.12 2.74 11.46
N ASP A 118 10.23 2.50 12.77
CA ASP A 118 9.13 2.65 13.72
C ASP A 118 8.61 4.09 13.78
N ALA A 119 9.45 5.08 13.51
CA ALA A 119 9.06 6.49 13.47
C ALA A 119 8.04 6.81 12.36
N PHE A 120 7.90 5.93 11.36
CA PHE A 120 7.01 6.10 10.22
C PHE A 120 5.75 5.22 10.30
N LEU A 121 5.68 4.33 11.29
CA LEU A 121 4.56 3.41 11.48
C LEU A 121 3.56 3.95 12.51
N PRO A 122 2.26 3.60 12.37
CA PRO A 122 1.28 3.87 13.41
C PRO A 122 1.59 3.03 14.66
N SER A 123 1.26 3.56 15.85
CA SER A 123 1.48 2.90 17.14
C SER A 123 0.73 1.59 17.34
N LYS A 124 -0.34 1.36 16.55
CA LYS A 124 -1.12 0.12 16.56
C LYS A 124 -1.39 -0.31 15.12
N ASN A 125 -1.39 -1.62 14.89
CA ASN A 125 -1.89 -2.19 13.64
C ASN A 125 -3.34 -1.81 13.46
N LYS A 126 -3.67 -1.34 12.25
CA LYS A 126 -5.01 -0.94 11.85
C LYS A 126 -5.31 -1.52 10.49
N ASN A 127 -6.57 -1.85 10.26
CA ASN A 127 -7.04 -2.29 8.97
C ASN A 127 -6.66 -1.27 7.88
N PRO A 128 -6.51 -1.69 6.60
CA PRO A 128 -6.00 -0.86 5.54
C PRO A 128 -7.13 0.04 5.01
N LYS A 129 -7.72 0.84 5.90
CA LYS A 129 -8.69 1.87 5.55
C LYS A 129 -7.96 2.98 4.79
N PRO A 130 -8.61 3.65 3.83
CA PRO A 130 -7.99 4.72 3.07
C PRO A 130 -7.19 5.73 3.90
N ARG A 131 -7.78 6.23 5.00
CA ARG A 131 -7.09 7.18 5.90
C ARG A 131 -5.78 6.66 6.47
N ILE A 132 -5.70 5.36 6.77
CA ILE A 132 -4.48 4.73 7.29
C ILE A 132 -3.42 4.63 6.21
N ILE A 133 -3.83 4.18 5.02
CA ILE A 133 -2.96 4.09 3.84
C ILE A 133 -2.37 5.46 3.51
N GLU A 134 -3.22 6.48 3.45
CA GLU A 134 -2.83 7.85 3.16
C GLU A 134 -1.89 8.41 4.23
N SER A 135 -2.19 8.20 5.51
CA SER A 135 -1.31 8.62 6.61
C SER A 135 0.08 8.00 6.54
N ILE A 136 0.19 6.71 6.18
CA ILE A 136 1.49 6.03 6.05
C ILE A 136 2.25 6.59 4.85
N CYS A 137 1.59 6.75 3.70
CA CYS A 137 2.21 7.34 2.52
C CYS A 137 2.66 8.80 2.76
N ASP A 138 1.85 9.60 3.45
CA ASP A 138 2.15 10.99 3.81
C ASP A 138 3.41 11.06 4.71
N ASN A 139 3.52 10.15 5.69
CA ASN A 139 4.69 10.00 6.56
C ASN A 139 5.98 9.67 5.78
N LEU A 140 5.85 8.92 4.68
CA LEU A 140 6.95 8.61 3.75
C LEU A 140 7.16 9.71 2.68
N GLY A 141 6.48 10.85 2.79
CA GLY A 141 6.61 11.98 1.87
C GLY A 141 5.75 11.94 0.62
N THR A 142 4.84 10.96 0.53
CA THR A 142 3.90 10.81 -0.59
C THR A 142 2.53 11.36 -0.22
N LYS A 143 2.33 12.66 -0.45
CA LYS A 143 1.08 13.33 -0.06
C LYS A 143 -0.12 12.92 -0.92
N LYS A 144 -1.22 12.52 -0.26
CA LYS A 144 -2.53 12.29 -0.92
C LYS A 144 -2.48 11.24 -2.03
N ILE A 145 -1.95 10.05 -1.72
CA ILE A 145 -1.74 8.95 -2.68
C ILE A 145 -2.97 8.66 -3.55
N PHE A 146 -4.18 8.61 -2.98
CA PHE A 146 -5.40 8.33 -3.73
C PHE A 146 -5.74 9.44 -4.74
N LYS A 147 -5.49 10.71 -4.39
CA LYS A 147 -5.65 11.84 -5.31
C LYS A 147 -4.63 11.82 -6.46
N GLN A 148 -3.45 11.27 -6.21
CA GLN A 148 -2.43 11.07 -7.25
C GLN A 148 -2.84 9.97 -8.22
N LEU A 149 -3.46 8.89 -7.72
CA LEU A 149 -3.95 7.77 -8.52
C LEU A 149 -5.23 8.10 -9.31
N ASN A 150 -6.08 8.95 -8.75
CA ASN A 150 -7.37 9.26 -9.35
C ASN A 150 -7.21 9.91 -10.74
N GLY A 151 -7.86 9.32 -11.74
CA GLY A 151 -7.82 9.70 -13.14
C GLY A 151 -6.58 9.21 -13.89
N THR A 152 -5.77 8.31 -13.31
CA THR A 152 -4.59 7.75 -13.98
C THR A 152 -4.92 6.46 -14.72
N ILE A 153 -3.93 5.88 -15.43
CA ILE A 153 -4.08 4.60 -16.11
C ILE A 153 -4.43 3.44 -15.16
N PHE A 154 -4.12 3.60 -13.86
CA PHE A 154 -4.32 2.57 -12.87
C PHE A 154 -5.80 2.39 -12.50
N ASP A 155 -6.64 3.40 -12.74
CA ASP A 155 -8.10 3.30 -12.51
C ASP A 155 -8.77 2.37 -13.52
N ASN A 156 -8.16 2.12 -14.68
CA ASN A 156 -8.69 1.19 -15.67
C ASN A 156 -8.85 -0.23 -15.10
N VAL A 157 -8.11 -0.61 -14.05
CA VAL A 157 -8.24 -1.92 -13.40
C VAL A 157 -9.67 -2.18 -12.89
N PHE A 158 -10.46 -1.13 -12.64
CA PHE A 158 -11.83 -1.25 -12.17
C PHE A 158 -12.83 -1.57 -13.28
N SER A 159 -12.49 -1.33 -14.54
CA SER A 159 -13.30 -1.69 -15.72
C SER A 159 -12.78 -2.90 -16.49
N MET A 160 -11.62 -3.44 -16.12
CA MET A 160 -11.01 -4.62 -16.73
C MET A 160 -11.68 -5.93 -16.29
N THR A 161 -11.67 -6.92 -17.18
CA THR A 161 -11.94 -8.34 -16.90
C THR A 161 -10.80 -8.97 -16.08
N ASP A 162 -11.04 -10.10 -15.41
CA ASP A 162 -10.00 -10.76 -14.59
C ASP A 162 -8.72 -11.09 -15.39
N LYS A 163 -8.86 -11.59 -16.62
CA LYS A 163 -7.73 -11.86 -17.53
C LYS A 163 -6.93 -10.60 -17.87
N GLU A 164 -7.60 -9.47 -18.06
CA GLU A 164 -6.95 -8.19 -18.33
C GLU A 164 -6.21 -7.67 -17.09
N ILE A 165 -6.83 -7.80 -15.90
CA ILE A 165 -6.19 -7.45 -14.63
C ILE A 165 -4.93 -8.30 -14.42
N GLU A 166 -4.98 -9.61 -14.68
CA GLU A 166 -3.82 -10.49 -14.53
C GLU A 166 -2.68 -10.08 -15.50
N LYS A 167 -3.01 -9.82 -16.76
CA LYS A 167 -2.04 -9.35 -17.76
C LYS A 167 -1.43 -8.00 -17.36
N PHE A 168 -2.26 -7.07 -16.91
CA PHE A 168 -1.81 -5.78 -16.40
C PHE A 168 -0.88 -5.94 -15.19
N GLY A 169 -1.23 -6.84 -14.25
CA GLY A 169 -0.41 -7.17 -13.09
C GLY A 169 0.98 -7.70 -13.43
N LYS A 170 1.12 -8.51 -14.49
CA LYS A 170 2.41 -8.98 -15.01
C LYS A 170 3.27 -7.83 -15.56
N ILE A 171 2.66 -6.92 -16.33
CA ILE A 171 3.34 -5.73 -16.88
C ILE A 171 3.84 -4.82 -15.75
N ILE A 172 3.01 -4.61 -14.74
CA ILE A 172 3.39 -3.81 -13.56
C ILE A 172 4.53 -4.48 -12.80
N ASP A 173 4.52 -5.80 -12.59
CA ASP A 173 5.61 -6.52 -11.90
C ASP A 173 6.98 -6.30 -12.54
N ILE A 174 7.05 -6.47 -13.87
CA ILE A 174 8.27 -6.25 -14.65
C ILE A 174 8.72 -4.80 -14.53
N SER A 175 7.77 -3.86 -14.64
CA SER A 175 8.04 -2.43 -14.58
C SER A 175 8.59 -1.99 -13.21
N VAL A 176 8.00 -2.49 -12.12
CA VAL A 176 8.46 -2.18 -10.74
C VAL A 176 9.88 -2.72 -10.52
N LYS A 177 10.12 -4.00 -10.83
CA LYS A 177 11.43 -4.64 -10.63
C LYS A 177 12.53 -3.94 -11.42
N LYS A 178 12.27 -3.60 -12.69
CA LYS A 178 13.20 -2.85 -13.54
C LYS A 178 13.54 -1.50 -12.93
N ARG A 179 12.54 -0.72 -12.50
CA ARG A 179 12.73 0.63 -11.95
C ARG A 179 13.50 0.63 -10.62
N LEU A 180 13.18 -0.29 -9.71
CA LEU A 180 13.88 -0.39 -8.43
C LEU A 180 15.34 -0.84 -8.58
N SER A 181 15.63 -1.67 -9.59
CA SER A 181 16.98 -2.17 -9.86
C SER A 181 17.90 -1.07 -10.41
N LYS A 182 17.39 -0.25 -11.34
CA LYS A 182 18.20 0.74 -12.06
C LYS A 182 18.38 2.08 -11.35
N GLN A 183 17.67 2.32 -10.24
CA GLN A 183 17.61 3.65 -9.58
C GLN A 183 17.24 4.80 -10.53
N GLU A 184 16.60 4.49 -11.66
CA GLU A 184 16.14 5.50 -12.61
C GLU A 184 15.05 6.35 -11.96
N LYS A 185 15.08 7.67 -12.20
CA LYS A 185 13.96 8.54 -11.84
C LYS A 185 12.69 7.98 -12.48
N LEU A 186 11.62 7.98 -11.69
CA LEU A 186 10.37 7.43 -12.15
C LEU A 186 9.83 8.31 -13.27
N ASP A 187 9.77 7.78 -14.50
CA ASP A 187 8.94 8.38 -15.54
C ASP A 187 7.49 8.50 -15.03
N THR A 188 7.10 9.73 -14.72
CA THR A 188 5.80 10.10 -14.15
C THR A 188 4.66 9.96 -15.15
N PHE A 189 4.94 9.56 -16.40
CA PHE A 189 3.94 9.37 -17.44
C PHE A 189 2.78 8.44 -17.01
N ALA A 190 3.07 7.42 -16.20
CA ALA A 190 2.04 6.52 -15.67
C ALA A 190 1.10 7.20 -14.64
N LEU A 191 1.52 8.31 -14.04
CA LEU A 191 0.73 9.14 -13.12
C LEU A 191 0.09 10.34 -13.83
N THR A 192 0.30 10.49 -15.15
CA THR A 192 -0.38 11.50 -15.94
C THR A 192 -1.89 11.23 -15.92
N LYS A 193 -2.65 12.26 -15.55
CA LYS A 193 -4.11 12.18 -15.52
C LYS A 193 -4.64 12.12 -16.93
N LYS A 194 -5.39 11.07 -17.25
CA LYS A 194 -6.05 10.87 -18.56
C LYS A 194 -7.33 11.68 -18.69
N THR A 195 -7.91 12.12 -17.57
CA THR A 195 -9.15 12.90 -17.52
C THR A 195 -8.91 14.22 -16.80
N GLN A 196 -9.51 15.30 -17.31
CA GLN A 196 -9.55 16.57 -16.60
C GLN A 196 -10.25 16.38 -15.26
N LEU A 197 -9.60 16.85 -14.19
CA LEU A 197 -10.08 16.81 -12.82
C LEU A 197 -11.46 17.45 -12.72
N ILE A 198 -12.52 16.65 -12.60
CA ILE A 198 -13.62 17.08 -11.75
C ILE A 198 -13.03 16.97 -10.34
N GLN A 199 -12.75 18.11 -9.71
CA GLN A 199 -12.45 18.18 -8.29
C GLN A 199 -13.70 17.79 -7.50
N SER A 200 -14.20 16.57 -7.65
CA SER A 200 -15.25 16.10 -6.78
C SER A 200 -14.63 15.79 -5.43
N LYS A 201 -15.39 16.10 -4.37
CA LYS A 201 -15.07 15.64 -3.00
C LYS A 201 -15.32 14.14 -2.86
N ASP A 202 -15.59 13.43 -3.95
CA ASP A 202 -15.99 12.04 -3.92
C ASP A 202 -14.78 11.14 -3.71
N ARG A 203 -15.07 9.97 -3.12
CA ARG A 203 -14.11 8.90 -2.97
C ARG A 203 -13.58 8.46 -4.34
N SER A 204 -12.27 8.33 -4.47
CA SER A 204 -11.67 7.67 -5.63
C SER A 204 -12.09 6.20 -5.71
N LEU A 205 -11.90 5.59 -6.88
CA LEU A 205 -12.19 4.16 -7.09
C LEU A 205 -11.38 3.27 -6.15
N TRP A 206 -10.12 3.62 -5.91
CA TRP A 206 -9.25 2.93 -4.95
C TRP A 206 -9.73 3.07 -3.51
N GLU A 207 -10.16 4.27 -3.10
CA GLU A 207 -10.73 4.44 -1.76
C GLU A 207 -12.00 3.61 -1.57
N SER A 208 -12.90 3.65 -2.55
CA SER A 208 -14.14 2.88 -2.55
C SER A 208 -13.87 1.38 -2.51
N PHE A 209 -12.84 0.91 -3.22
CA PHE A 209 -12.38 -0.47 -3.18
C PHE A 209 -11.89 -0.87 -1.79
N PHE A 210 -11.03 -0.06 -1.16
CA PHE A 210 -10.57 -0.34 0.20
C PHE A 210 -11.70 -0.29 1.22
N ASP A 211 -12.62 0.67 1.12
CA ASP A 211 -13.80 0.74 2.00
C ASP A 211 -14.66 -0.54 1.87
N ASN A 212 -14.83 -1.07 0.64
CA ASN A 212 -15.57 -2.31 0.39
C ASN A 212 -14.90 -3.54 1.02
N ILE A 213 -13.62 -3.81 0.72
CA ILE A 213 -12.96 -5.01 1.27
C ILE A 213 -12.85 -4.97 2.80
N ASN A 214 -12.68 -3.77 3.38
CA ASN A 214 -12.69 -3.59 4.84
C ASN A 214 -14.06 -3.90 5.44
N ARG A 215 -15.15 -3.50 4.76
CA ARG A 215 -16.52 -3.83 5.17
C ARG A 215 -16.75 -5.34 5.13
N LYS A 216 -16.42 -5.99 4.01
CA LYS A 216 -16.53 -7.46 3.87
C LYS A 216 -15.78 -8.21 4.98
N ARG A 217 -14.53 -7.83 5.27
CA ARG A 217 -13.75 -8.43 6.37
C ARG A 217 -14.36 -8.15 7.73
N HIS A 218 -14.88 -6.95 7.97
CA HIS A 218 -15.55 -6.61 9.24
C HIS A 218 -16.79 -7.47 9.43
N ASP A 219 -17.63 -7.57 8.41
CA ASP A 219 -18.86 -8.34 8.41
C ASP A 219 -18.61 -9.84 8.68
N ILE A 220 -17.58 -10.42 8.05
CA ILE A 220 -17.15 -11.80 8.32
C ILE A 220 -16.65 -11.96 9.76
N ALA A 221 -15.75 -11.08 10.20
CA ALA A 221 -15.09 -11.22 11.50
C ALA A 221 -16.02 -11.04 12.70
N HIS A 222 -17.09 -10.26 12.55
CA HIS A 222 -18.10 -10.06 13.60
C HIS A 222 -19.31 -11.01 13.46
N GLY A 223 -19.31 -11.91 12.49
CA GLY A 223 -20.41 -12.86 12.28
C GLY A 223 -21.70 -12.20 11.80
N ASN A 224 -21.63 -11.00 11.22
CA ASN A 224 -22.81 -10.30 10.69
C ASN A 224 -23.35 -10.96 9.41
N VAL A 225 -22.58 -11.85 8.79
CA VAL A 225 -22.95 -12.55 7.56
C VAL A 225 -22.70 -14.05 7.74
N PHE A 226 -23.80 -14.80 7.77
CA PHE A 226 -23.79 -16.26 7.86
C PHE A 226 -23.60 -16.93 6.48
N GLU A 227 -24.03 -16.27 5.42
CA GLU A 227 -23.88 -16.71 4.02
C GLU A 227 -22.62 -16.12 3.36
N ASN A 228 -21.99 -16.83 2.44
CA ASN A 228 -20.83 -16.29 1.74
C ASN A 228 -21.26 -15.24 0.70
N SER A 229 -20.84 -13.99 0.88
CA SER A 229 -21.18 -12.89 -0.04
C SER A 229 -20.16 -12.68 -1.16
N THR A 230 -19.07 -13.46 -1.20
CA THR A 230 -17.96 -13.24 -2.14
C THR A 230 -17.59 -14.56 -2.80
N SER A 231 -17.78 -14.63 -4.13
CA SER A 231 -17.41 -15.82 -4.91
C SER A 231 -15.90 -15.94 -5.10
N THR A 232 -15.42 -17.13 -5.48
CA THR A 232 -14.02 -17.36 -5.86
C THR A 232 -13.57 -16.44 -7.00
N SER A 233 -14.42 -16.23 -8.01
CA SER A 233 -14.18 -15.26 -9.09
C SER A 233 -13.98 -13.83 -8.56
N GLU A 234 -14.83 -13.38 -7.64
CA GLU A 234 -14.69 -12.05 -7.04
C GLU A 234 -13.42 -11.95 -6.17
N LEU A 235 -13.09 -13.00 -5.41
CA LEU A 235 -11.86 -13.08 -4.62
C LEU A 235 -10.61 -12.97 -5.50
N ARG A 236 -10.57 -13.61 -6.67
CA ARG A 236 -9.45 -13.50 -7.62
C ARG A 236 -9.27 -12.06 -8.08
N VAL A 237 -10.37 -11.37 -8.43
CA VAL A 237 -10.35 -9.95 -8.83
C VAL A 237 -9.86 -9.06 -7.69
N ILE A 238 -10.37 -9.25 -6.46
CA ILE A 238 -9.94 -8.47 -5.29
C ILE A 238 -8.45 -8.66 -5.03
N LYS A 239 -7.99 -9.91 -4.94
CA LYS A 239 -6.59 -10.29 -4.75
C LYS A 239 -5.70 -9.63 -5.82
N ASN A 240 -6.10 -9.71 -7.09
CA ASN A 240 -5.33 -9.14 -8.20
C ASN A 240 -5.28 -7.59 -8.11
N LYS A 241 -6.37 -6.91 -7.75
CA LYS A 241 -6.41 -5.46 -7.52
C LYS A 241 -5.53 -5.05 -6.32
N CYS A 242 -5.55 -5.80 -5.22
CA CYS A 242 -4.65 -5.60 -4.07
C CYS A 242 -3.17 -5.71 -4.49
N LYS A 243 -2.79 -6.77 -5.22
CA LYS A 243 -1.43 -6.96 -5.77
C LYS A 243 -0.98 -5.77 -6.62
N ILE A 244 -1.85 -5.30 -7.50
CA ILE A 244 -1.57 -4.15 -8.36
C ILE A 244 -1.37 -2.89 -7.52
N PHE A 245 -2.27 -2.62 -6.56
CA PHE A 245 -2.14 -1.47 -5.68
C PHE A 245 -0.82 -1.46 -4.90
N GLN A 246 -0.42 -2.59 -4.31
CA GLN A 246 0.85 -2.71 -3.58
C GLN A 246 2.03 -2.27 -4.45
N LYS A 247 2.07 -2.73 -5.70
CA LYS A 247 3.13 -2.42 -6.67
C LYS A 247 3.13 -0.95 -7.09
N ILE A 248 1.96 -0.37 -7.31
CA ILE A 248 1.81 1.04 -7.63
C ILE A 248 2.25 1.91 -6.45
N CYS A 249 1.85 1.54 -5.23
CA CYS A 249 2.23 2.24 -4.01
C CYS A 249 3.75 2.27 -3.83
N ILE A 250 4.43 1.13 -4.01
CA ILE A 250 5.91 1.04 -4.00
C ILE A 250 6.50 2.03 -5.00
N ILE A 251 6.03 2.01 -6.25
CA ILE A 251 6.51 2.89 -7.32
C ILE A 251 6.41 4.37 -6.92
N ILE A 252 5.25 4.80 -6.41
CA ILE A 252 4.99 6.22 -6.11
C ILE A 252 5.79 6.68 -4.89
N ILE A 253 5.89 5.85 -3.84
CA ILE A 253 6.70 6.18 -2.67
C ILE A 253 8.16 6.41 -3.08
N PHE A 254 8.69 5.54 -3.91
CA PHE A 254 10.06 5.62 -4.38
C PHE A 254 10.31 6.69 -5.44
N SER A 255 9.28 7.23 -6.10
CA SER A 255 9.43 8.37 -7.02
C SER A 255 9.59 9.71 -6.31
N ASN A 256 9.19 9.78 -5.03
CA ASN A 256 9.30 10.99 -4.22
C ASN A 256 10.67 11.13 -3.51
N LEU A 257 11.55 10.15 -3.66
CA LEU A 257 12.95 10.25 -3.29
C LEU A 257 13.72 10.84 -4.50
N ASN A 258 14.26 12.05 -4.33
CA ASN A 258 15.00 12.78 -5.37
C ASN A 258 16.25 12.06 -5.88
#